data_AF-A0A538CIX8-F1
#
_entry.id   AF-A0A538CIX8-F1
#
_cell.length_a   1.000
_cell.length_b   1.000
_cell.length_c   1.000
_cell.angle_alpha   90.00
_cell.angle_beta   90.00
_cell.angle_gamma   90.00
#
_symmetry.space_group_name_H-M   'P 1'
#
loop_
_entity.id
_entity.type
_entity.pdbx_description
1 polymer ?
#
loop_
_entity_poly.entity_id
_entity_poly.type
_entity_poly.pdbx_seq_one_letter_code
_entity_poly.pdbx_strand_id
1 'polypeptide(L)' 'MRRLKVLIADDHRLMLHSIRLALQADEGIEIVAEVDSGKNVIPFIGQTGPDAGDGWVGGARANTRALSARAGRDALRR' A
#
# COMPACT_ATOMS: atom_id res chain seq x y z
N MET A 1 -14.08 18.05 1.33
CA MET A 1 -12.88 17.55 2.07
C MET A 1 -12.19 16.52 1.20
N ARG A 2 -10.85 16.33 1.31
CA ARG A 2 -10.13 15.31 0.53
C ARG A 2 -10.24 13.97 1.26
N ARG A 3 -10.62 12.89 0.55
CA ARG A 3 -10.61 11.53 1.11
C ARG A 3 -9.18 11.04 1.35
N LEU A 4 -8.98 10.32 2.44
CA LEU A 4 -7.74 9.63 2.78
C LEU A 4 -7.63 8.37 1.92
N LYS A 5 -6.58 8.28 1.12
CA LYS A 5 -6.30 7.10 0.29
C LYS A 5 -5.55 6.06 1.10
N VAL A 6 -6.08 4.85 1.22
CA VAL A 6 -5.49 3.79 2.05
C VAL A 6 -5.22 2.55 1.21
N LEU A 7 -4.03 1.98 1.37
CA LEU A 7 -3.72 0.64 0.90
C LEU A 7 -3.75 -0.28 2.11
N ILE A 8 -4.52 -1.37 2.03
CA ILE A 8 -4.58 -2.38 3.08
C ILE A 8 -3.74 -3.59 2.69
N ALA A 9 -2.95 -4.10 3.62
CA ALA A 9 -2.06 -5.22 3.39
C ALA A 9 -2.16 -6.22 4.55
N ASP A 10 -2.53 -7.46 4.24
CA ASP A 10 -2.65 -8.54 5.21
C ASP A 10 -2.60 -9.87 4.46
N ASP A 11 -1.82 -10.85 4.92
CA ASP A 11 -1.70 -12.16 4.26
C ASP A 11 -2.93 -13.06 4.44
N HIS A 12 -3.91 -12.61 5.24
CA HIS A 12 -5.17 -13.30 5.46
C HIS A 12 -6.32 -12.58 4.73
N ARG A 13 -6.91 -13.26 3.75
CA ARG A 13 -8.07 -12.75 2.99
C ARG A 13 -9.29 -12.40 3.85
N LEU A 14 -9.47 -13.11 4.97
CA LEU A 14 -10.53 -12.81 5.94
C LEU A 14 -10.34 -11.43 6.57
N MET A 15 -9.09 -11.05 6.87
CA MET A 15 -8.75 -9.76 7.45
C MET A 15 -8.96 -8.64 6.43
N LEU A 16 -8.47 -8.82 5.19
CA LEU A 16 -8.71 -7.85 4.11
C LEU A 16 -10.21 -7.59 3.91
N HIS A 17 -11.03 -8.64 3.88
CA HIS A 17 -12.47 -8.51 3.73
C HIS A 17 -13.12 -7.75 4.90
N SER A 18 -12.71 -8.07 6.13
CA SER A 18 -13.22 -7.43 7.34
C SER A 18 -12.85 -5.94 7.39
N ILE A 19 -11.61 -5.61 7.05
CA ILE A 19 -11.12 -4.22 6.98
C ILE A 19 -11.86 -3.45 5.90
N ARG A 20 -12.07 -4.04 4.72
CA ARG A 20 -12.89 -3.42 3.66
C ARG A 20 -14.27 -3.06 4.17
N LEU A 21 -14.98 -4.01 4.81
CA LEU A 21 -16.32 -3.77 5.33
C LEU A 21 -16.35 -2.66 6.39
N ALA A 22 -15.36 -2.65 7.29
CA ALA A 22 -15.26 -1.63 8.34
C ALA A 22 -15.03 -0.23 7.79
N LEU A 23 -14.17 -0.09 6.76
CA LEU A 23 -13.80 1.21 6.19
C LEU A 23 -14.77 1.71 5.11
N GLN A 24 -15.57 0.82 4.51
CA GLN A 24 -16.55 1.18 3.47
C GLN A 24 -17.62 2.16 3.95
N ALA A 25 -17.92 2.19 5.26
CA ALA A 25 -18.91 3.09 5.85
C ALA A 25 -18.39 4.52 6.05
N ASP A 26 -17.08 4.75 5.93
CA ASP A 26 -16.46 6.06 6.14
C ASP A 26 -16.25 6.77 4.80
N GLU A 27 -17.07 7.79 4.52
CA GLU A 27 -16.96 8.60 3.30
C GLU A 27 -15.64 9.40 3.21
N GLY A 28 -14.92 9.54 4.33
CA GLY A 28 -13.61 10.15 4.43
C GLY A 28 -12.47 9.25 3.98
N ILE A 29 -12.70 7.96 3.74
CA ILE A 29 -11.68 6.96 3.41
C ILE A 29 -11.93 6.36 2.03
N GLU A 30 -10.85 6.18 1.27
CA GLU A 30 -10.86 5.52 -0.04
C GLU A 30 -9.81 4.41 -0.04
N ILE A 31 -10.25 3.15 -0.09
CA ILE A 31 -9.32 2.01 -0.27
C ILE A 31 -8.86 1.99 -1.73
N VAL A 32 -7.59 2.28 -1.96
CA VAL A 32 -7.00 2.35 -3.32
C VAL A 32 -6.35 1.05 -3.77
N ALA A 33 -6.08 0.13 -2.84
CA ALA A 33 -5.53 -1.20 -3.13
C ALA A 33 -5.67 -2.15 -1.93
N GLU A 34 -5.68 -3.44 -2.24
CA GLU A 34 -5.56 -4.52 -1.27
C GLU A 34 -4.41 -5.43 -1.69
N VAL A 35 -3.62 -5.86 -0.72
CA VAL A 35 -2.44 -6.66 -0.97
C VAL A 35 -2.39 -7.83 0.01
N ASP A 36 -2.39 -9.06 -0.52
CA ASP A 36 -2.32 -10.29 0.28
C ASP A 36 -0.89 -10.82 0.48
N SER A 37 0.12 -10.03 0.12
CA SER A 37 1.51 -10.40 0.23
C SER A 37 2.41 -9.19 0.44
N GLY A 38 3.23 -9.20 1.48
CA GLY A 38 4.18 -8.10 1.76
C GLY A 38 5.10 -7.74 0.57
N LYS A 39 5.39 -8.70 -0.32
CA LYS A 39 6.19 -8.48 -1.54
C LYS A 39 5.55 -7.50 -2.52
N ASN A 40 4.23 -7.41 -2.52
CA ASN A 40 3.45 -6.59 -3.44
C ASN A 40 3.14 -5.19 -2.90
N VAL A 41 3.42 -4.92 -1.62
CA VAL A 41 3.10 -3.63 -0.99
C VAL A 41 3.85 -2.47 -1.66
N ILE A 42 5.17 -2.57 -1.81
CA ILE A 42 5.98 -1.50 -2.42
C ILE A 42 5.61 -1.23 -3.89
N PRO A 43 5.46 -2.24 -4.77
CA PRO A 43 4.97 -2.03 -6.13
C PRO A 43 3.60 -1.34 -6.19
N PHE A 44 2.67 -1.70 -5.30
CA PHE A 44 1.32 -1.14 -5.32
C PHE A 44 1.29 0.29 -4.79
N ILE A 45 2.09 0.65 -3.77
CA ILE A 45 2.22 2.03 -3.31
C ILE A 45 2.62 2.97 -4.46
N GLY A 46 3.59 2.55 -5.28
CA GLY A 46 4.04 3.33 -6.44
C GLY A 46 2.98 3.50 -7.52
N GLN A 47 2.02 2.58 -7.62
CA GLN A 47 0.95 2.60 -8.62
C GLN A 47 -0.30 3.34 -8.14
N THR A 48 -0.64 3.26 -6.84
CA THR A 48 -1.93 3.72 -6.32
C THR A 48 -1.84 4.99 -5.46
N GLY A 49 -0.64 5.35 -4.98
CA GLY A 49 -0.40 6.58 -4.22
C GLY A 49 -1.24 6.72 -2.95
N PRO A 50 -1.22 5.74 -2.02
CA PRO A 50 -1.90 5.85 -0.73
C PRO A 50 -1.25 6.90 0.18
N ASP A 51 -2.05 7.51 1.06
CA ASP A 51 -1.65 8.47 2.08
C ASP A 51 -1.11 7.80 3.36
N ALA A 52 -1.64 6.62 3.70
CA ALA A 52 -1.18 5.78 4.79
C ALA A 52 -1.43 4.30 4.44
N GLY A 53 -0.51 3.41 4.81
CA GLY A 53 -0.69 1.97 4.71
C GLY A 53 -0.76 1.36 6.11
N ASP A 54 -1.78 0.56 6.38
CA ASP A 54 -1.92 -0.13 7.65
C ASP A 54 -0.83 -1.22 7.73
N GLY A 55 0.09 -1.10 8.71
CA GLY A 55 1.33 -1.91 8.79
C GLY A 55 2.64 -1.17 8.50
N TRP A 56 2.63 0.17 8.34
CA TRP A 56 3.86 0.95 8.16
C TRP A 56 4.57 1.26 9.50
N VAL A 57 5.66 0.55 9.78
CA VAL A 57 6.75 1.05 10.64
C VAL A 57 7.84 1.60 9.71
N GLY A 58 7.90 2.92 9.55
CA GLY A 58 8.99 3.56 8.83
C GLY A 58 8.57 4.84 8.15
N GLY A 59 8.56 5.95 8.89
CA GLY A 59 8.37 7.27 8.30
C GLY A 59 9.39 7.55 7.21
N ALA A 60 8.95 7.57 5.96
CA ALA A 60 9.66 8.26 4.90
C ALA A 60 8.66 8.59 3.80
N ARG A 61 8.45 9.88 3.55
CA ARG A 61 8.12 10.37 2.22
C ARG A 61 9.30 10.01 1.31
N ALA A 62 9.41 8.74 0.93
CA ALA A 62 10.41 8.28 0.00
C ALA A 62 9.94 8.73 -1.39
N ASN A 63 10.55 9.82 -1.85
CA ASN A 63 10.46 10.34 -3.21
C ASN A 63 10.40 9.18 -4.21
N THR A 64 9.23 8.99 -4.85
CA THR A 64 8.84 7.85 -5.69
C THR A 64 9.84 7.53 -6.81
N ARG A 65 10.74 8.45 -7.16
CA ARG A 65 11.83 8.25 -8.12
C ARG A 65 12.99 7.36 -7.63
N ALA A 66 13.19 7.21 -6.32
CA ALA A 66 14.36 6.49 -5.79
C ALA A 66 14.16 4.97 -5.68
N LEU A 67 12.91 4.50 -5.52
CA LEU A 67 12.62 3.08 -5.29
C LEU A 67 12.60 2.25 -6.58
N SER A 68 12.15 2.81 -7.71
CA SER A 68 12.22 2.13 -9.02
C SER A 68 13.67 1.88 -9.47
N ALA A 69 14.58 2.81 -9.15
CA ALA A 69 16.01 2.70 -9.49
C ALA A 69 16.76 1.65 -8.64
N ARG A 70 16.24 1.23 -7.48
CA ARG A 70 16.86 0.21 -6.63
C ARG A 70 16.36 -1.19 -6.96
N ALA A 71 15.05 -1.33 -7.23
CA ALA A 71 14.47 -2.60 -7.68
C ALA A 71 15.06 -3.09 -9.02
N GLY A 72 15.43 -2.17 -9.93
CA GLY A 72 16.07 -2.53 -11.19
C GLY A 72 17.53 -3.02 -11.11
N ARG A 73 18.25 -2.70 -10.01
CA ARG A 73 19.67 -3.07 -9.87
C ARG A 73 19.87 -4.46 -9.27
N ASP A 74 18.95 -4.92 -8.42
CA ASP A 74 19.04 -6.24 -7.79
C ASP A 74 18.60 -7.38 -8.73
N ALA A 75 17.88 -7.07 -9.81
CA ALA A 75 17.51 -8.02 -10.86
C ALA A 75 18.64 -8.37 -11.84
N LEU A 76 19.74 -7.61 -11.86
CA LEU A 76 20.89 -7.77 -12.77
C LEU A 76 22.09 -8.52 -12.14
N ARG A 77 21.94 -9.04 -10.91
CA ARG A 77 22.96 -9.85 -10.22
C ARG A 77 22.50 -11.29 -9.97
N ARG A 78 21.95 -11.94 -11.00
CA ARG A 78 21.84 -13.40 -11.06
C ARG A 78 22.41 -13.91 -12.38
#